data_AF-W1DH51-F1
#
_entry.id   AF-W1DH51-F1
#
_cell.length_a   1.000
_cell.length_b   1.000
_cell.length_c   1.000
_cell.angle_alpha   90.00
_cell.angle_beta   90.00
_cell.angle_gamma   90.00
#
_symmetry.space_group_name_H-M   'P 1'
#
loop_
_entity.id
_entity.type
_entity.pdbx_description
1 polymer ?
#
loop_
_entity_poly.entity_id
_entity_poly.type
_entity_poly.pdbx_seq_one_letter_code
_entity_poly.pdbx_strand_id
1 'polypeptide(L)'
;MEFEIKGVNYRTAKLDVFQQLKVSRKLLPVLAGLVSEFSTLKAQAAAGNSGAVLESVLPKIADTLAALPDEDVNAVIYPCLSVVSRQHEKGWTKVFDQGVLMFDDTDLFTMLQLVARVVADSLGNFFERTPRQRDVHPASGLTLETLPEGESFLMRPVDAGYITYTALKDGSVDLADVARMNDWLDLKADNEYRIAKWREDNER
;
A
#
# COMPACT_ATOMS: atom_id res chain seq x y z
N MET A 1 -9.48 11.27 6.70
CA MET A 1 -8.69 12.16 7.58
C MET A 1 -8.65 13.54 6.96
N GLU A 2 -8.66 14.62 7.75
CA GLU A 2 -8.60 16.01 7.26
C GLU A 2 -7.19 16.60 7.46
N PHE A 3 -6.75 17.47 6.55
CA PHE A 3 -5.46 18.15 6.59
C PHE A 3 -5.46 19.40 5.70
N GLU A 4 -4.44 20.25 5.83
CA GLU A 4 -4.36 21.52 5.09
C GLU A 4 -3.12 21.55 4.18
N ILE A 5 -3.29 22.06 2.96
CA ILE A 5 -2.19 22.40 2.05
C ILE A 5 -2.44 23.80 1.51
N LYS A 6 -1.48 24.71 1.68
CA LYS A 6 -1.52 26.09 1.17
C LYS A 6 -2.80 26.87 1.55
N GLY A 7 -3.29 26.76 2.78
CA GLY A 7 -4.53 27.44 3.20
C GLY A 7 -5.83 26.75 2.78
N VAL A 8 -5.75 25.61 2.08
CA VAL A 8 -6.90 24.85 1.60
C VAL A 8 -7.04 23.56 2.40
N ASN A 9 -8.24 23.32 2.93
CA ASN A 9 -8.56 22.09 3.64
C ASN A 9 -8.90 20.97 2.67
N TYR A 10 -8.33 19.80 2.93
CA TYR A 10 -8.55 18.56 2.21
C TYR A 10 -8.98 17.47 3.20
N ARG A 11 -9.68 16.47 2.67
CA ARG A 11 -9.95 15.23 3.37
C ARG A 11 -9.75 14.02 2.47
N THR A 12 -9.33 12.93 3.07
CA THR A 12 -9.13 11.64 2.41
C THR A 12 -10.07 10.59 2.97
N ALA A 13 -10.62 9.75 2.09
CA ALA A 13 -11.13 8.43 2.44
C ALA A 13 -10.02 7.37 2.31
N LYS A 14 -10.24 6.18 2.88
CA LYS A 14 -9.34 5.04 2.66
C LYS A 14 -9.54 4.49 1.25
N LEU A 15 -8.45 4.04 0.64
CA LEU A 15 -8.51 3.16 -0.53
C LEU A 15 -9.10 1.80 -0.13
N ASP A 16 -9.83 1.15 -1.03
CA ASP A 16 -10.21 -0.24 -0.82
C ASP A 16 -8.98 -1.17 -0.90
N VAL A 17 -9.09 -2.41 -0.41
CA VAL A 17 -7.93 -3.30 -0.29
C VAL A 17 -7.35 -3.70 -1.65
N PHE A 18 -8.17 -3.77 -2.70
CA PHE A 18 -7.70 -4.06 -4.05
C PHE A 18 -6.87 -2.89 -4.60
N GLN A 19 -7.34 -1.67 -4.40
CA GLN A 19 -6.60 -0.46 -4.73
C GLN A 19 -5.30 -0.36 -3.92
N GLN A 20 -5.33 -0.66 -2.63
CA GLN A 20 -4.12 -0.70 -1.79
C GLN A 20 -3.11 -1.74 -2.31
N LEU A 21 -3.55 -2.95 -2.68
CA LEU A 21 -2.68 -3.98 -3.25
C LEU A 21 -2.08 -3.51 -4.58
N LYS A 22 -2.89 -2.96 -5.48
CA LYS A 22 -2.42 -2.45 -6.78
C LYS A 22 -1.41 -1.31 -6.62
N VAL A 23 -1.74 -0.32 -5.80
CA VAL A 23 -0.88 0.84 -5.52
C VAL A 23 0.42 0.39 -4.84
N SER A 24 0.36 -0.49 -3.83
CA SER A 24 1.56 -0.99 -3.16
C SER A 24 2.50 -1.74 -4.11
N ARG A 25 1.97 -2.60 -4.99
CA ARG A 25 2.77 -3.33 -5.98
C ARG A 25 3.51 -2.41 -6.95
N LYS A 26 2.89 -1.30 -7.35
CA LYS A 26 3.51 -0.31 -8.26
C LYS A 26 4.50 0.61 -7.54
N LEU A 27 4.28 0.90 -6.26
CA LEU A 27 5.17 1.72 -5.45
C LEU A 27 6.38 0.96 -4.90
N LEU A 28 6.26 -0.34 -4.64
CA LEU A 28 7.33 -1.14 -4.05
C LEU A 28 8.66 -1.08 -4.82
N PRO A 29 8.69 -1.19 -6.17
CA PRO A 29 9.93 -1.00 -6.94
C PRO A 29 10.56 0.38 -6.75
N VAL A 30 9.73 1.42 -6.67
CA VAL A 30 10.18 2.80 -6.44
C VAL A 30 10.78 2.94 -5.05
N LEU A 31 10.10 2.41 -4.03
CA LEU A 31 10.55 2.45 -2.64
C LEU A 31 11.81 1.61 -2.41
N ALA A 32 11.93 0.45 -3.08
CA ALA A 32 13.11 -0.41 -2.97
C ALA A 32 14.41 0.32 -3.35
N GLY A 33 14.38 1.21 -4.35
CA GLY A 33 15.50 2.06 -4.72
C GLY A 33 15.85 3.15 -3.68
N LEU A 34 14.94 3.42 -2.74
CA LEU A 34 15.09 4.43 -1.69
C LEU A 34 15.47 3.83 -0.32
N VAL A 35 15.30 2.52 -0.10
CA VAL A 35 15.55 1.87 1.20
C VAL A 35 16.98 2.11 1.71
N SER A 36 17.98 2.07 0.83
CA SER A 36 19.38 2.29 1.20
C SER A 36 19.68 3.69 1.72
N GLU A 37 18.82 4.67 1.43
CA GLU A 37 18.96 6.08 1.83
C GLU A 37 17.91 6.52 2.84
N PHE A 38 16.98 5.65 3.21
CA PHE A 38 15.85 5.98 4.07
C PHE A 38 16.27 6.58 5.41
N SER A 39 17.35 6.08 6.02
CA SER A 39 17.91 6.62 7.27
C SER A 39 18.45 8.05 7.09
N THR A 40 19.12 8.32 5.97
CA THR A 40 19.65 9.65 5.60
C THR A 40 18.51 10.64 5.35
N LEU A 41 17.49 10.23 4.59
CA LEU A 41 16.31 11.05 4.30
C LEU A 41 15.53 11.38 5.57
N LYS A 42 15.35 10.40 6.45
CA LYS A 42 14.69 10.59 7.75
C LYS A 42 15.45 11.58 8.64
N ALA A 43 16.78 11.51 8.66
CA ALA A 43 17.63 12.44 9.41
C ALA A 43 17.55 13.87 8.84
N GLN A 44 17.60 14.01 7.51
CA GLN A 44 17.49 15.31 6.84
C GLN A 44 16.10 15.95 6.99
N ALA A 45 15.03 15.15 6.94
CA ALA A 45 13.67 15.60 7.19
C ALA A 45 13.48 16.07 8.64
N ALA A 46 14.02 15.33 9.61
CA ALA A 46 13.99 15.72 11.02
C ALA A 46 14.80 17.00 11.32
N ALA A 47 15.84 17.29 10.51
CA ALA A 47 16.62 18.51 10.58
C ALA A 47 15.93 19.73 9.91
N GLY A 48 14.71 19.57 9.38
CA GLY A 48 13.98 20.64 8.67
C GLY A 48 14.58 20.99 7.32
N ASN A 49 15.50 20.17 6.79
CA ASN A 49 16.28 20.48 5.60
C ASN A 49 15.60 19.92 4.33
N SER A 50 14.36 20.33 4.12
CA SER A 50 13.45 19.84 3.07
C SER A 50 14.04 19.92 1.65
N GLY A 51 14.90 20.90 1.39
CA GLY A 51 15.61 21.06 0.11
C GLY A 51 16.64 19.96 -0.16
N ALA A 52 17.41 19.55 0.86
CA ALA A 52 18.40 18.48 0.74
C ALA A 52 17.73 17.10 0.61
N VAL A 53 16.59 16.89 1.28
CA VAL A 53 15.75 15.69 1.10
C VAL A 53 15.25 15.62 -0.34
N LEU A 54 14.78 16.74 -0.91
CA LEU A 54 14.28 16.75 -2.27
C LEU A 54 15.41 16.50 -3.29
N GLU A 55 16.56 17.15 -3.17
CA GLU A 55 17.70 16.98 -4.09
C GLU A 55 18.26 15.54 -4.10
N SER A 56 18.24 14.86 -2.96
CA SER A 56 18.72 13.46 -2.87
C SER A 56 17.73 12.45 -3.46
N VAL A 57 16.42 12.74 -3.38
CA VAL A 57 15.37 11.83 -3.85
C VAL A 57 15.00 12.08 -5.31
N LEU A 58 15.17 13.31 -5.80
CA LEU A 58 14.75 13.73 -7.15
C LEU A 58 15.36 12.88 -8.28
N PRO A 59 16.66 12.56 -8.31
CA PRO A 59 17.24 11.73 -9.38
C PRO A 59 16.63 10.33 -9.42
N LYS A 60 16.37 9.74 -8.25
CA LYS A 60 15.79 8.40 -8.13
C LYS A 60 14.32 8.37 -8.52
N ILE A 61 13.56 9.40 -8.15
CA ILE A 61 12.21 9.62 -8.66
C ILE A 61 12.25 9.76 -10.19
N ALA A 62 13.19 10.52 -10.73
CA ALA A 62 13.32 10.69 -12.18
C ALA A 62 13.62 9.36 -12.89
N ASP A 63 14.57 8.58 -12.39
CA ASP A 63 14.92 7.26 -12.96
C ASP A 63 13.78 6.25 -12.87
N THR A 64 13.05 6.24 -11.75
CA THR A 64 11.89 5.35 -11.56
C THR A 64 10.68 5.77 -12.37
N LEU A 65 10.39 7.08 -12.48
CA LEU A 65 9.34 7.60 -13.35
C LEU A 65 9.67 7.36 -14.83
N ALA A 66 10.93 7.49 -15.24
CA ALA A 66 11.36 7.19 -16.60
C ALA A 66 11.22 5.70 -16.96
N ALA A 67 11.29 4.81 -15.96
CA ALA A 67 11.15 3.37 -16.14
C ALA A 67 9.70 2.86 -16.06
N LEU A 68 8.76 3.69 -15.57
CA LEU A 68 7.36 3.32 -15.44
C LEU A 68 6.57 3.73 -16.69
N PRO A 69 5.77 2.84 -17.29
CA PRO A 69 4.77 3.23 -18.28
C PRO A 69 3.81 4.27 -17.70
N ASP A 70 3.31 5.18 -18.53
CA ASP A 70 2.30 6.17 -18.11
C ASP A 70 1.06 5.51 -17.47
N GLU A 71 0.69 4.32 -17.95
CA GLU A 71 -0.39 3.50 -17.39
C GLU A 71 -0.13 3.11 -15.92
N ASP A 72 1.12 2.83 -15.57
CA ASP A 72 1.51 2.44 -14.21
C ASP A 72 1.54 3.63 -13.26
N VAL A 73 1.90 4.82 -13.77
CA VAL A 73 1.81 6.07 -13.02
C VAL A 73 0.35 6.42 -12.72
N ASN A 74 -0.53 6.32 -13.72
CA ASN A 74 -1.96 6.56 -13.56
C ASN A 74 -2.62 5.53 -12.62
N ALA A 75 -2.16 4.28 -12.62
CA ALA A 75 -2.61 3.24 -11.71
C ALA A 75 -2.32 3.56 -10.22
N VAL A 76 -1.43 4.51 -9.93
CA VAL A 76 -1.18 5.02 -8.58
C VAL A 76 -1.92 6.33 -8.34
N ILE A 77 -1.74 7.29 -9.23
CA ILE A 77 -2.24 8.66 -9.04
C ILE A 77 -3.77 8.69 -9.01
N TYR A 78 -4.44 8.02 -9.96
CA TYR A 78 -5.89 8.15 -10.10
C TYR A 78 -6.66 7.57 -8.91
N PRO A 79 -6.36 6.35 -8.42
CA PRO A 79 -6.99 5.84 -7.20
C PRO A 79 -6.76 6.76 -6.01
N CYS A 80 -5.51 7.24 -5.83
CA CYS A 80 -5.19 8.11 -4.70
C CYS A 80 -5.96 9.43 -4.75
N LEU A 81 -6.02 10.10 -5.90
CA LEU A 81 -6.75 11.37 -6.04
C LEU A 81 -8.27 11.18 -5.95
N SER A 82 -8.80 10.03 -6.40
CA SER A 82 -10.25 9.75 -6.38
C SER A 82 -10.87 9.72 -4.98
N VAL A 83 -10.06 9.47 -3.95
CA VAL A 83 -10.47 9.45 -2.54
C VAL A 83 -10.21 10.78 -1.82
N VAL A 84 -9.69 11.78 -2.52
CA VAL A 84 -9.44 13.11 -1.96
C VAL A 84 -10.61 14.04 -2.28
N SER A 85 -11.09 14.74 -1.25
CA SER A 85 -12.01 15.86 -1.39
C SER A 85 -11.38 17.14 -0.86
N ARG A 86 -11.66 18.26 -1.52
CA ARG A 86 -11.30 19.61 -1.10
C ARG A 86 -12.51 20.29 -0.49
N GLN A 87 -12.29 21.08 0.56
CA GLN A 87 -13.33 21.95 1.10
C GLN A 87 -13.62 23.05 0.09
N HIS A 88 -14.87 23.13 -0.34
CA HIS A 88 -15.35 24.12 -1.29
C HIS A 88 -16.66 24.71 -0.78
N GLU A 89 -16.65 26.02 -0.50
CA GLU A 89 -17.74 26.74 0.17
C GLU A 89 -18.15 26.08 1.50
N LYS A 90 -19.35 25.49 1.57
CA LYS A 90 -19.90 24.78 2.74
C LYS A 90 -19.81 23.26 2.63
N GLY A 91 -19.21 22.75 1.55
CA GLY A 91 -19.20 21.32 1.22
C GLY A 91 -17.81 20.76 0.98
N TRP A 92 -17.80 19.48 0.64
CA TRP A 92 -16.62 18.73 0.24
C TRP A 92 -16.80 18.22 -1.18
N THR A 93 -15.89 18.61 -2.06
CA THR A 93 -15.95 18.28 -3.48
C THR A 93 -14.74 17.44 -3.85
N LYS A 94 -14.93 16.37 -4.63
CA LYS A 94 -13.80 15.54 -5.09
C LYS A 94 -12.81 16.40 -5.87
N VAL A 95 -11.52 16.19 -5.62
CA VAL A 95 -10.46 16.89 -6.38
C VAL A 95 -10.24 16.28 -7.75
N PHE A 96 -10.63 15.02 -7.92
CA PHE A 96 -10.42 14.25 -9.13
C PHE A 96 -11.64 13.37 -9.38
N ASP A 97 -12.18 13.45 -10.59
CA ASP A 97 -13.29 12.61 -11.03
C ASP A 97 -13.14 12.31 -12.52
N GLN A 98 -13.53 11.10 -12.93
CA GLN A 98 -13.51 10.66 -14.33
C GLN A 98 -12.21 10.93 -15.12
N GLY A 99 -11.05 10.89 -14.46
CA GLY A 99 -9.77 11.12 -15.13
C GLY A 99 -9.30 12.58 -15.17
N VAL A 100 -10.06 13.51 -14.57
CA VAL A 100 -9.82 14.95 -14.68
C VAL A 100 -9.75 15.59 -13.28
N LEU A 101 -8.84 16.56 -13.11
CA LEU A 101 -8.79 17.40 -11.92
C LEU A 101 -9.93 18.41 -11.96
N MET A 102 -10.67 18.51 -10.86
CA MET A 102 -11.86 19.39 -10.77
C MET A 102 -11.51 20.85 -10.46
N PHE A 103 -10.23 21.13 -10.19
CA PHE A 103 -9.74 22.40 -9.70
C PHE A 103 -8.48 22.83 -10.45
N ASP A 104 -8.59 23.90 -11.24
CA ASP A 104 -7.49 24.41 -12.08
C ASP A 104 -6.29 24.94 -11.27
N ASP A 105 -6.51 25.33 -10.02
CA ASP A 105 -5.46 25.79 -9.10
C ASP A 105 -4.68 24.64 -8.44
N THR A 106 -5.02 23.38 -8.73
CA THR A 106 -4.28 22.21 -8.25
C THR A 106 -3.02 22.00 -9.10
N ASP A 107 -1.93 22.62 -8.67
CA ASP A 107 -0.62 22.40 -9.30
C ASP A 107 -0.04 21.00 -9.04
N LEU A 108 0.97 20.63 -9.83
CA LEU A 108 1.66 19.34 -9.75
C LEU A 108 2.17 19.05 -8.33
N PHE A 109 2.70 20.05 -7.64
CA PHE A 109 3.25 19.85 -6.29
C PHE A 109 2.16 19.52 -5.28
N THR A 110 1.03 20.23 -5.34
CA THR A 110 -0.15 19.95 -4.51
C THR A 110 -0.70 18.56 -4.82
N MET A 111 -0.81 18.20 -6.10
CA MET A 111 -1.24 16.87 -6.53
C MET A 111 -0.34 15.77 -5.95
N LEU A 112 0.98 15.92 -6.05
CA LEU A 112 1.95 14.96 -5.50
C LEU A 112 1.85 14.86 -3.96
N GLN A 113 1.65 15.98 -3.26
CA GLN A 113 1.43 15.98 -1.81
C GLN A 113 0.15 15.24 -1.42
N LEU A 114 -0.93 15.40 -2.17
CA LEU A 114 -2.19 14.68 -1.95
C LEU A 114 -2.00 13.17 -2.13
N VAL A 115 -1.35 12.76 -3.23
CA VAL A 115 -1.03 11.34 -3.49
C VAL A 115 -0.16 10.77 -2.38
N ALA A 116 0.93 11.46 -2.01
CA ALA A 116 1.82 11.02 -0.94
C ALA A 116 1.08 10.87 0.41
N ARG A 117 0.15 11.80 0.71
CA ARG A 117 -0.65 11.73 1.93
C ARG A 117 -1.57 10.51 1.95
N VAL A 118 -2.24 10.22 0.83
CA VAL A 118 -3.13 9.04 0.69
C VAL A 118 -2.36 7.73 0.79
N VAL A 119 -1.19 7.66 0.13
CA VAL A 119 -0.29 6.51 0.20
C VAL A 119 0.16 6.27 1.64
N ALA A 120 0.61 7.32 2.34
CA ALA A 120 1.03 7.20 3.73
C ALA A 120 -0.10 6.70 4.65
N ASP A 121 -1.32 7.23 4.48
CA ASP A 121 -2.47 6.79 5.28
C ASP A 121 -2.94 5.37 4.96
N SER A 122 -2.88 4.99 3.68
CA SER A 122 -3.46 3.71 3.21
C SER A 122 -2.47 2.55 3.30
N LEU A 123 -1.17 2.82 3.24
CA LEU A 123 -0.12 1.80 3.15
C LEU A 123 0.96 1.91 4.24
N GLY A 124 0.95 2.96 5.06
CA GLY A 124 1.97 3.19 6.08
C GLY A 124 2.10 2.01 7.06
N ASN A 125 0.97 1.54 7.60
CA ASN A 125 0.94 0.39 8.50
C ASN A 125 1.36 -0.94 7.83
N PHE A 126 1.13 -1.09 6.52
CA PHE A 126 1.54 -2.24 5.74
C PHE A 126 3.06 -2.27 5.56
N PHE A 127 3.69 -1.13 5.27
CA PHE A 127 5.15 -1.04 5.11
C PHE A 127 5.90 -1.10 6.43
N GLU A 128 5.32 -0.63 7.54
CA GLU A 128 5.92 -0.73 8.87
C GLU A 128 5.87 -2.14 9.47
N ARG A 129 5.00 -2.99 8.93
CA ARG A 129 4.83 -4.36 9.40
C ARG A 129 6.09 -5.18 9.11
N THR A 130 6.58 -5.88 10.12
CA THR A 130 7.56 -6.95 9.92
C THR A 130 6.83 -8.22 9.46
N PRO A 131 7.10 -8.75 8.26
CA PRO A 131 6.50 -10.02 7.84
C PRO A 131 6.90 -11.14 8.79
N ARG A 132 6.01 -12.13 9.00
CA ARG A 132 6.35 -13.37 9.69
C ARG A 132 7.55 -13.98 9.01
N GLN A 133 8.60 -14.22 9.77
CA GLN A 133 9.68 -15.10 9.33
C GLN A 133 9.10 -16.52 9.27
N ARG A 134 9.03 -17.06 8.06
CA ARG A 134 8.67 -18.47 7.88
C ARG A 134 9.83 -19.32 8.36
N ASP A 135 9.53 -20.31 9.19
CA ASP A 135 10.47 -21.38 9.45
C ASP A 135 10.66 -22.16 8.13
N VAL A 136 11.85 -22.70 7.90
CA VAL A 136 12.24 -23.34 6.62
C VAL A 136 11.46 -24.65 6.44
N HIS A 137 10.23 -24.57 5.95
CA HIS A 137 9.51 -25.70 5.39
C HIS A 137 9.88 -25.85 3.91
N PRO A 138 9.98 -27.08 3.38
CA PRO A 138 10.28 -27.26 1.98
C PRO A 138 9.16 -26.60 1.16
N ALA A 139 9.55 -25.76 0.20
CA ALA A 139 8.62 -25.33 -0.83
C ALA A 139 8.04 -26.58 -1.46
N SER A 140 6.71 -26.74 -1.42
CA SER A 140 6.05 -27.76 -2.22
C SER A 140 6.45 -27.49 -3.68
N GLY A 141 7.07 -28.47 -4.35
CA GLY A 141 7.45 -28.36 -5.77
C GLY A 141 6.25 -28.25 -6.73
N LEU A 142 5.04 -28.13 -6.19
CA LEU A 142 3.79 -27.94 -6.90
C LEU A 142 3.55 -26.45 -7.13
N THR A 143 3.44 -26.04 -8.39
CA THR A 143 3.00 -24.68 -8.75
C THR A 143 1.48 -24.68 -8.85
N LEU A 144 0.83 -23.89 -8.00
CA LEU A 144 -0.62 -23.69 -8.05
C LEU A 144 -0.96 -22.46 -8.87
N GLU A 145 -2.09 -22.52 -9.58
CA GLU A 145 -2.64 -21.34 -10.24
C GLU A 145 -3.02 -20.27 -9.21
N THR A 146 -2.83 -19.01 -9.56
CA THR A 146 -3.15 -17.86 -8.72
C THR A 146 -3.94 -16.85 -9.53
N LEU A 147 -4.79 -16.08 -8.85
CA LEU A 147 -5.50 -14.97 -9.49
C LEU A 147 -4.49 -13.94 -10.01
N PRO A 148 -4.81 -13.28 -11.15
CA PRO A 148 -4.02 -12.18 -11.67
C PRO A 148 -3.75 -11.11 -10.61
N GLU A 149 -2.68 -10.34 -10.82
CA GLU A 149 -2.29 -9.21 -9.95
C GLU A 149 -2.03 -9.55 -8.47
N GLY A 150 -2.00 -10.84 -8.11
CA GLY A 150 -1.78 -11.31 -6.74
C GLY A 150 -3.05 -11.30 -5.88
N GLU A 151 -4.25 -11.23 -6.47
CA GLU A 151 -5.52 -11.16 -5.73
C GLU A 151 -5.79 -12.39 -4.85
N SER A 152 -5.19 -13.55 -5.16
CA SER A 152 -5.26 -14.73 -4.28
C SER A 152 -4.78 -14.41 -2.85
N PHE A 153 -3.86 -13.46 -2.69
CA PHE A 153 -3.43 -12.96 -1.38
C PHE A 153 -4.59 -12.39 -0.56
N LEU A 154 -5.55 -11.72 -1.19
CA LEU A 154 -6.71 -11.11 -0.54
C LEU A 154 -7.80 -12.12 -0.19
N MET A 155 -7.87 -13.22 -0.94
CA MET A 155 -8.95 -14.20 -0.81
C MET A 155 -8.73 -15.18 0.34
N ARG A 156 -7.49 -15.39 0.79
CA ARG A 156 -7.19 -16.36 1.86
C ARG A 156 -7.96 -16.10 3.16
N PRO A 157 -8.06 -14.87 3.70
CA PRO A 157 -8.86 -14.64 4.91
C PRO A 157 -10.37 -14.71 4.67
N VAL A 158 -10.82 -14.45 3.44
CA VAL A 158 -12.23 -14.61 3.04
C VAL A 158 -12.61 -16.08 3.02
N ASP A 159 -11.79 -16.91 2.37
CA ASP A 159 -11.96 -18.36 2.28
C ASP A 159 -11.89 -19.03 3.66
N ALA A 160 -10.99 -18.56 4.53
CA ALA A 160 -10.90 -19.00 5.92
C ALA A 160 -12.05 -18.51 6.83
N GLY A 161 -12.94 -17.66 6.32
CA GLY A 161 -14.10 -17.12 7.05
C GLY A 161 -13.77 -16.07 8.10
N TYR A 162 -12.60 -15.43 8.04
CA TYR A 162 -12.21 -14.37 8.98
C TYR A 162 -12.85 -13.02 8.65
N ILE A 163 -13.08 -12.77 7.37
CA ILE A 163 -13.73 -11.55 6.87
C ILE A 163 -14.70 -11.90 5.75
N THR A 164 -15.68 -11.03 5.52
CA THR A 164 -16.53 -11.11 4.33
C THR A 164 -15.82 -10.48 3.14
N TYR A 165 -16.18 -10.90 1.93
CA TYR A 165 -15.66 -10.27 0.70
C TYR A 165 -15.99 -8.77 0.62
N THR A 166 -17.11 -8.33 1.20
CA THR A 166 -17.49 -6.91 1.24
C THR A 166 -16.54 -6.07 2.07
N ALA A 167 -15.92 -6.64 3.12
CA ALA A 167 -14.96 -5.94 3.96
C ALA A 167 -13.74 -5.44 3.17
N LEU A 168 -13.35 -6.16 2.12
CA LEU A 168 -12.26 -5.76 1.23
C LEU A 168 -12.57 -4.49 0.42
N LYS A 169 -13.85 -4.08 0.35
CA LYS A 169 -14.35 -2.99 -0.51
C LYS A 169 -14.85 -1.79 0.27
N ASP A 170 -15.32 -1.98 1.49
CA ASP A 170 -15.97 -0.92 2.28
C ASP A 170 -15.00 -0.13 3.18
N GLY A 171 -13.72 -0.53 3.20
CA GLY A 171 -12.67 0.13 3.99
C GLY A 171 -12.67 -0.26 5.48
N SER A 172 -13.47 -1.26 5.87
CA SER A 172 -13.46 -1.82 7.24
C SER A 172 -12.18 -2.57 7.58
N VAL A 173 -11.50 -3.12 6.57
CA VAL A 173 -10.16 -3.69 6.68
C VAL A 173 -9.22 -3.02 5.69
N ASP A 174 -7.93 -3.08 5.99
CA ASP A 174 -6.87 -2.64 5.09
C ASP A 174 -5.90 -3.77 4.71
N LEU A 175 -4.94 -3.46 3.84
CA LEU A 175 -3.96 -4.42 3.34
C LEU A 175 -3.07 -4.97 4.47
N ALA A 176 -2.80 -4.18 5.53
CA ALA A 176 -2.03 -4.63 6.68
C ALA A 176 -2.82 -5.64 7.53
N ASP A 177 -4.13 -5.46 7.66
CA ASP A 177 -5.01 -6.44 8.31
C ASP A 177 -5.03 -7.76 7.54
N VAL A 178 -5.17 -7.71 6.21
CA VAL A 178 -5.11 -8.91 5.35
C VAL A 178 -3.76 -9.61 5.48
N ALA A 179 -2.65 -8.86 5.46
CA ALA A 179 -1.32 -9.43 5.65
C ALA A 179 -1.16 -10.10 7.01
N ARG A 180 -1.71 -9.51 8.08
CA ARG A 180 -1.70 -10.11 9.42
C ARG A 180 -2.49 -11.41 9.48
N MET A 181 -3.67 -11.45 8.85
CA MET A 181 -4.49 -12.66 8.77
C MET A 181 -3.77 -13.76 7.98
N ASN A 182 -3.13 -13.42 6.87
CA ASN A 182 -2.35 -14.37 6.08
C ASN A 182 -1.18 -14.97 6.85
N ASP A 183 -0.46 -14.16 7.62
CA ASP A 183 0.63 -14.66 8.46
C ASP A 183 0.15 -15.60 9.56
N TRP A 184 -1.05 -15.36 10.10
CA TRP A 184 -1.68 -16.28 11.05
C TRP A 184 -2.08 -17.60 10.38
N LEU A 185 -2.66 -17.55 9.17
CA LEU A 185 -3.00 -18.75 8.40
C LEU A 185 -1.75 -19.57 8.06
N ASP A 186 -0.66 -18.92 7.67
CA ASP A 186 0.64 -19.57 7.45
C ASP A 186 1.14 -20.23 8.74
N LEU A 187 1.12 -19.52 9.87
CA LEU A 187 1.54 -20.07 11.17
C LEU A 187 0.70 -21.29 11.58
N LYS A 188 -0.61 -21.26 11.32
CA LYS A 188 -1.51 -22.38 11.62
C LYS A 188 -1.14 -23.61 10.77
N ALA A 189 -0.92 -23.42 9.47
CA ALA A 189 -0.53 -24.49 8.56
C ALA A 189 0.83 -25.10 8.94
N ASP A 190 1.83 -24.27 9.27
CA ASP A 190 3.15 -24.73 9.74
C ASP A 190 3.02 -25.59 11.00
N ASN A 191 2.19 -25.17 11.96
CA ASN A 191 1.97 -25.92 13.19
C ASN A 191 1.25 -27.25 12.95
N GLU A 192 0.24 -27.28 12.08
CA GLU A 192 -0.44 -28.52 11.70
C GLU A 192 0.52 -29.52 11.06
N TYR A 193 1.40 -29.05 10.16
CA TYR A 193 2.45 -29.88 9.57
C TYR A 193 3.42 -30.43 10.63
N ARG A 194 3.87 -29.59 11.56
CA ARG A 194 4.77 -30.02 12.65
C ARG A 194 4.12 -31.06 13.56
N ILE A 195 2.84 -30.90 13.88
CA ILE A 195 2.09 -31.88 14.67
C ILE A 195 1.99 -33.20 13.90
N ALA A 196 1.66 -33.16 12.61
CA ALA A 196 1.58 -34.35 11.77
C ALA A 196 2.92 -35.10 11.72
N LYS A 197 4.02 -34.39 11.47
CA LYS A 197 5.36 -34.97 11.46
C LYS A 197 5.74 -35.56 12.81
N TRP A 198 5.48 -34.84 13.91
CA TRP A 198 5.74 -35.34 15.26
C TRP A 198 4.97 -36.64 15.54
N ARG A 199 3.70 -36.74 15.12
CA ARG A 199 2.91 -37.98 15.24
C ARG A 199 3.51 -39.13 14.44
N GLU A 200 3.92 -38.90 13.19
CA GLU A 200 4.57 -39.92 12.36
C GLU A 200 5.86 -40.46 12.99
N ASP A 201 6.66 -39.58 13.61
CA ASP A 201 7.95 -39.93 14.22
C ASP A 201 7.83 -40.59 15.60
N ASN A 202 6.74 -40.33 16.36
CA ASN A 202 6.63 -40.69 17.79
C ASN A 202 5.46 -41.62 18.16
N GLU A 203 4.46 -41.78 17.29
CA GLU A 203 3.28 -42.64 17.55
C GLU A 203 3.32 -43.96 16.75
N ARG A 204 4.50 -44.38 16.26
CA ARG A 204 4.73 -45.68 15.62
C ARG A 204 5.17 -46.77 16.59
#